data_AF-A0A1K1SC58-F1
#
_entry.id   AF-A0A1K1SC58-F1
#
_cell.length_a   1.000
_cell.length_b   1.000
_cell.length_c   1.000
_cell.angle_alpha   90.00
_cell.angle_beta   90.00
_cell.angle_gamma   90.00
#
_symmetry.space_group_name_H-M   'P 1'
#
loop_
_entity.id
_entity.type
_entity.pdbx_description
1 polymer ?
#
loop_
_entity_poly.entity_id
_entity_poly.type
_entity_poly.pdbx_seq_one_letter_code
_entity_poly.pdbx_strand_id
1 'polypeptide(L)'
;MLGNFEISFLGDQELSFEANPVGLSYMSLLKAAKFIKYKRIDICIINRSETLLEVEGIDCSLCQVNINYDVDIYKGKDIETKRKILYEIIFYSMDFLATKKGWNLAFLAEVKLTVINHNYIIFTPYRKPVRNEKRKIIAQLIVFLDIGVGYFKLNIYDYNMELIKSIDFYKVHPHPIIYDWFFTKILWVEENICRVADLDDEILFDINIDDETINTHFVPKGRSLDILHSAILALKYDTPWEDRQKYIRQMIQGS
;
A
#
# COMPACT_ATOMS: atom_id res chain seq x y z
N MET A 1 -7.09 14.30 -9.71
CA MET A 1 -5.89 13.48 -9.50
C MET A 1 -6.38 12.11 -9.07
N LEU A 2 -5.76 11.04 -9.57
CA LEU A 2 -6.12 9.66 -9.22
C LEU A 2 -6.00 9.48 -7.70
N GLY A 3 -7.12 9.17 -7.06
CA GLY A 3 -7.23 8.98 -5.62
C GLY A 3 -7.37 7.51 -5.22
N ASN A 4 -7.79 6.64 -6.14
CA ASN A 4 -7.94 5.21 -5.86
C ASN A 4 -7.69 4.35 -7.11
N PHE A 5 -7.18 3.13 -6.88
CA PHE A 5 -6.94 2.11 -7.90
C PHE A 5 -7.30 0.75 -7.31
N GLU A 6 -8.42 0.17 -7.74
CA GLU A 6 -8.95 -1.08 -7.15
C GLU A 6 -8.87 -2.24 -8.13
N ILE A 7 -8.67 -3.44 -7.58
CA ILE A 7 -8.67 -4.69 -8.33
C ILE A 7 -9.68 -5.61 -7.67
N SER A 8 -10.73 -5.97 -8.41
CA SER A 8 -11.85 -6.76 -7.90
C SER A 8 -12.02 -8.03 -8.71
N PHE A 9 -12.05 -9.18 -8.03
CA PHE A 9 -12.51 -10.44 -8.60
C PHE A 9 -14.03 -10.51 -8.45
N LEU A 10 -14.76 -10.44 -9.57
CA LEU A 10 -16.22 -10.42 -9.54
C LEU A 10 -16.76 -11.75 -9.01
N GLY A 11 -17.50 -11.68 -7.89
CA GLY A 11 -18.02 -12.84 -7.18
C GLY A 11 -17.06 -13.48 -6.18
N ASP A 12 -15.84 -12.97 -6.02
CA ASP A 12 -14.85 -13.48 -5.06
C ASP A 12 -14.24 -12.34 -4.23
N GLN A 13 -14.86 -12.08 -3.07
CA GLN A 13 -14.47 -10.98 -2.19
C GLN A 13 -13.09 -11.21 -1.56
N GLU A 14 -12.72 -12.46 -1.26
CA GLU A 14 -11.44 -12.79 -0.64
C GLU A 14 -10.28 -12.47 -1.59
N LEU A 15 -10.39 -12.88 -2.85
CA LEU A 15 -9.37 -12.55 -3.85
C LEU A 15 -9.31 -11.03 -4.14
N SER A 16 -10.45 -10.34 -4.08
CA SER A 16 -10.47 -8.87 -4.21
C SER A 16 -9.71 -8.19 -3.07
N PHE A 17 -9.89 -8.66 -1.83
CA PHE A 17 -9.13 -8.18 -0.69
C PHE A 17 -7.63 -8.46 -0.84
N GLU A 18 -7.29 -9.62 -1.39
CA GLU A 18 -5.90 -10.03 -1.65
C GLU A 18 -5.21 -9.10 -2.66
N ALA A 19 -5.93 -8.67 -3.70
CA ALA A 19 -5.37 -7.92 -4.82
C ALA A 19 -5.29 -6.40 -4.62
N ASN A 20 -6.19 -5.81 -3.83
CA ASN A 20 -6.22 -4.36 -3.58
C ASN A 20 -4.88 -3.75 -3.12
N PRO A 21 -4.10 -4.38 -2.21
CA PRO A 21 -2.74 -3.95 -1.87
C PRO A 21 -1.84 -3.67 -3.08
N VAL A 22 -1.91 -4.53 -4.10
CA VAL A 22 -1.10 -4.41 -5.33
C VAL A 22 -1.56 -3.21 -6.15
N GLY A 23 -2.87 -2.98 -6.25
CA GLY A 23 -3.44 -1.79 -6.90
C GLY A 23 -2.98 -0.48 -6.26
N LEU A 24 -2.93 -0.43 -4.93
CA LEU A 24 -2.47 0.75 -4.17
C LEU A 24 -0.97 1.00 -4.36
N SER A 25 -0.16 -0.06 -4.35
CA SER A 25 1.27 0.01 -4.66
C SER A 25 1.50 0.56 -6.07
N TYR A 26 0.72 0.14 -7.06
CA TYR A 26 0.80 0.65 -8.42
C TYR A 26 0.35 2.11 -8.54
N MET A 27 -0.75 2.48 -7.85
CA MET A 27 -1.28 3.86 -7.84
C MET A 27 -0.22 4.89 -7.41
N SER A 28 0.66 4.53 -6.49
CA SER A 28 1.68 5.45 -5.99
C SER A 28 2.66 5.90 -7.09
N LEU A 29 2.94 5.03 -8.05
CA LEU A 29 3.78 5.31 -9.23
C LEU A 29 3.07 6.21 -10.25
N LEU A 30 1.73 6.20 -10.25
CA LEU A 30 0.90 7.02 -11.15
C LEU A 30 0.65 8.43 -10.62
N LYS A 31 1.10 8.80 -9.42
CA LYS A 31 0.82 10.13 -8.82
C LYS A 31 1.28 11.30 -9.71
N ALA A 32 2.35 11.11 -10.49
CA ALA A 32 2.87 12.13 -11.41
C ALA A 32 2.12 12.20 -12.76
N ALA A 33 1.24 11.23 -13.06
CA ALA A 33 0.55 11.10 -14.34
C ALA A 33 -0.62 12.10 -14.49
N LYS A 34 -0.32 13.37 -14.77
CA LYS A 34 -1.33 14.45 -14.91
C LYS A 34 -2.36 14.19 -16.02
N PHE A 35 -2.08 13.31 -16.97
CA PHE A 35 -2.99 12.94 -18.06
C PHE A 35 -4.11 11.99 -17.61
N ILE A 36 -3.95 11.31 -16.46
CA ILE A 36 -5.00 10.48 -15.85
C ILE A 36 -5.95 11.41 -15.09
N LYS A 37 -7.11 11.70 -15.69
CA LYS A 37 -8.11 12.63 -15.15
C LYS A 37 -9.12 12.00 -14.21
N TYR A 38 -9.17 10.67 -14.16
CA TYR A 38 -10.09 9.94 -13.29
C TYR A 38 -9.70 10.07 -11.81
N LYS A 39 -10.70 10.08 -10.94
CA LYS A 39 -10.50 9.98 -9.48
C LYS A 39 -10.27 8.53 -9.07
N ARG A 40 -10.85 7.58 -9.79
CA ARG A 40 -10.78 6.15 -9.51
C ARG A 40 -10.64 5.34 -10.80
N ILE A 41 -9.80 4.31 -10.78
CA ILE A 41 -9.68 3.30 -11.82
C ILE A 41 -9.95 1.94 -11.18
N ASP A 42 -10.86 1.17 -11.78
CA ASP A 42 -11.22 -0.17 -11.32
C ASP A 42 -10.87 -1.19 -12.39
N ILE A 43 -10.14 -2.23 -12.00
CA ILE A 43 -9.93 -3.43 -12.81
C ILE A 43 -10.81 -4.54 -12.24
N CYS A 44 -11.81 -4.95 -13.00
CA CYS A 44 -12.76 -5.99 -12.63
C CYS A 44 -12.41 -7.29 -13.36
N ILE A 45 -11.93 -8.27 -12.62
CA ILE A 45 -11.56 -9.60 -13.11
C ILE A 45 -12.81 -10.49 -13.11
N ILE A 46 -13.18 -10.99 -14.29
CA ILE A 46 -14.33 -11.88 -14.52
C ILE A 46 -13.78 -13.29 -14.75
N ASN A 47 -14.26 -14.28 -13.98
CA ASN A 47 -13.82 -15.67 -14.13
C ASN A 47 -14.33 -16.29 -15.45
N ARG A 48 -13.48 -16.29 -16.47
CA ARG A 48 -13.72 -16.86 -17.80
C ARG A 48 -12.41 -17.35 -18.39
N SER A 49 -12.46 -18.44 -19.14
CA SER A 49 -11.29 -19.14 -19.70
C SER A 49 -10.55 -18.36 -20.80
N GLU A 50 -11.19 -17.39 -21.44
CA GLU A 50 -10.58 -16.58 -22.50
C GLU A 50 -10.27 -15.16 -22.01
N THR A 51 -9.00 -14.76 -22.05
CA THR A 51 -8.61 -13.38 -21.69
C THR A 51 -9.13 -12.38 -22.71
N LEU A 52 -10.04 -11.52 -22.29
CA LEU A 52 -10.68 -10.50 -23.13
C LEU A 52 -10.93 -9.24 -22.29
N LEU A 53 -10.60 -8.08 -22.86
CA LEU A 53 -10.80 -6.78 -22.22
C LEU A 53 -12.03 -6.09 -22.79
N GLU A 54 -12.89 -5.65 -21.90
CA GLU A 54 -14.01 -4.76 -22.18
C GLU A 54 -13.86 -3.50 -21.32
N VAL A 55 -14.04 -2.32 -21.89
CA VAL A 55 -14.11 -1.09 -21.10
C VAL A 55 -15.55 -0.64 -21.02
N GLU A 56 -15.99 -0.50 -19.78
CA GLU A 56 -17.24 0.16 -19.45
C GLU A 56 -16.89 1.53 -18.86
N GLY A 57 -17.09 2.59 -19.66
CA GLY A 57 -16.93 3.95 -19.18
C GLY A 57 -18.14 4.33 -18.33
N ILE A 58 -18.04 4.16 -17.01
CA ILE A 58 -19.17 4.40 -16.10
C ILE A 58 -19.48 5.91 -16.01
N ASP A 59 -18.47 6.77 -15.82
CA ASP A 59 -18.63 8.25 -15.88
C ASP A 59 -17.30 9.03 -16.05
N CYS A 60 -17.30 10.34 -15.77
CA CYS A 60 -16.12 11.21 -15.85
C CYS A 60 -15.16 11.14 -14.65
N SER A 61 -15.56 10.47 -13.56
CA SER A 61 -14.83 10.36 -12.30
C SER A 61 -14.25 8.95 -12.06
N LEU A 62 -14.87 7.93 -12.64
CA LEU A 62 -14.54 6.52 -12.53
C LEU A 62 -14.29 5.93 -13.93
N CYS A 63 -13.21 5.17 -14.06
CA CYS A 63 -12.95 4.34 -15.23
C CYS A 63 -12.90 2.88 -14.82
N GLN A 64 -13.76 2.04 -15.40
CA GLN A 64 -13.75 0.60 -15.16
C GLN A 64 -13.23 -0.16 -16.39
N VAL A 65 -12.39 -1.16 -16.13
CA VAL A 65 -11.88 -2.11 -17.11
C VAL A 65 -12.29 -3.50 -16.65
N ASN A 66 -13.09 -4.18 -17.46
CA ASN A 66 -13.42 -5.57 -17.25
C ASN A 66 -12.39 -6.43 -17.98
N ILE A 67 -11.78 -7.37 -17.28
CA ILE A 67 -10.85 -8.34 -17.84
C ILE A 67 -11.34 -9.74 -17.53
N ASN A 68 -11.52 -10.55 -18.56
CA ASN A 68 -11.72 -11.98 -18.37
C ASN A 68 -10.37 -12.62 -18.01
N TYR A 69 -10.33 -13.45 -16.97
CA TYR A 69 -9.15 -14.19 -16.58
C TYR A 69 -9.57 -15.51 -15.92
N ASP A 70 -8.83 -16.57 -16.16
CA ASP A 70 -9.05 -17.86 -15.50
C ASP A 70 -8.57 -17.78 -14.04
N VAL A 71 -9.53 -17.60 -13.13
CA VAL A 71 -9.26 -17.41 -11.70
C VAL A 71 -8.68 -18.66 -11.05
N ASP A 72 -8.92 -19.85 -11.62
CA ASP A 72 -8.38 -21.10 -11.08
C ASP A 72 -6.85 -21.17 -11.27
N ILE A 73 -6.34 -20.58 -12.36
CA ILE A 73 -4.90 -20.39 -12.56
C ILE A 73 -4.30 -19.53 -11.45
N TYR A 74 -5.02 -18.50 -10.99
CA TYR A 74 -4.54 -17.60 -9.93
C TYR A 74 -4.55 -18.27 -8.56
N LYS A 75 -5.63 -18.98 -8.21
CA LYS A 75 -5.85 -19.56 -6.88
C LYS A 75 -4.76 -20.56 -6.48
N GLY A 76 -4.25 -21.34 -7.43
CA GLY A 76 -3.25 -22.39 -7.17
C GLY A 76 -1.79 -21.92 -7.06
N LYS A 77 -1.51 -20.61 -7.07
CA LYS A 77 -0.14 -20.07 -7.12
C LYS A 77 0.37 -19.58 -5.77
N ASP A 78 1.70 -19.59 -5.62
CA ASP A 78 2.38 -18.95 -4.51
C ASP A 78 2.25 -17.41 -4.58
N ILE A 79 2.56 -16.73 -3.47
CA ILE A 79 2.42 -15.27 -3.32
C ILE A 79 3.21 -14.49 -4.36
N GLU A 80 4.44 -14.91 -4.68
CA GLU A 80 5.28 -14.20 -5.64
C GLU A 80 4.68 -14.28 -7.04
N THR A 81 4.25 -15.49 -7.43
CA THR A 81 3.61 -15.72 -8.74
C THR A 81 2.28 -14.99 -8.84
N LYS A 82 1.44 -15.01 -7.79
CA LYS A 82 0.19 -14.24 -7.75
C LYS A 82 0.43 -12.75 -7.94
N ARG A 83 1.44 -12.19 -7.27
CA ARG A 83 1.81 -10.77 -7.40
C ARG A 83 2.16 -10.41 -8.83
N LYS A 84 2.98 -11.24 -9.49
CA LYS A 84 3.36 -11.07 -10.90
C LYS A 84 2.13 -11.06 -11.81
N ILE A 85 1.24 -12.04 -11.63
CA ILE A 85 -0.02 -12.13 -12.39
C ILE A 85 -0.85 -10.86 -12.22
N LEU A 86 -1.03 -10.35 -10.99
CA LEU A 86 -1.78 -9.12 -10.76
C LEU A 86 -1.15 -7.92 -11.47
N TYR A 87 0.18 -7.75 -11.42
CA TYR A 87 0.84 -6.68 -12.15
C TYR A 87 0.74 -6.84 -13.67
N GLU A 88 0.80 -8.06 -14.20
CA GLU A 88 0.57 -8.32 -15.62
C GLU A 88 -0.85 -7.91 -16.06
N ILE A 89 -1.86 -8.26 -15.26
CA ILE A 89 -3.25 -7.83 -15.44
C ILE A 89 -3.35 -6.29 -15.42
N ILE A 90 -2.69 -5.64 -14.47
CA ILE A 90 -2.62 -4.18 -14.38
C ILE A 90 -2.00 -3.58 -15.63
N PHE A 91 -0.81 -4.04 -16.06
CA PHE A 91 -0.12 -3.51 -17.22
C PHE A 91 -0.97 -3.67 -18.49
N TYR A 92 -1.55 -4.84 -18.69
CA TYR A 92 -2.41 -5.12 -19.84
C TYR A 92 -3.64 -4.20 -19.86
N SER A 93 -4.29 -4.00 -18.71
CA SER A 93 -5.43 -3.09 -18.57
C SER A 93 -5.05 -1.63 -18.80
N MET A 94 -3.89 -1.21 -18.32
CA MET A 94 -3.40 0.17 -18.46
C MET A 94 -2.94 0.50 -19.88
N ASP A 95 -2.28 -0.43 -20.56
CA ASP A 95 -1.90 -0.28 -21.98
C ASP A 95 -3.15 -0.16 -22.87
N PHE A 96 -4.18 -0.97 -22.57
CA PHE A 96 -5.47 -0.89 -23.24
C PHE A 96 -6.15 0.47 -23.01
N LEU A 97 -6.25 0.91 -21.74
CA LEU A 97 -6.80 2.22 -21.40
C LEU A 97 -6.05 3.35 -22.09
N ALA A 98 -4.72 3.29 -22.10
CA ALA A 98 -3.92 4.32 -22.72
C ALA A 98 -4.14 4.41 -24.22
N THR A 99 -4.26 3.27 -24.90
CA THR A 99 -4.61 3.21 -26.32
C THR A 99 -6.00 3.81 -26.58
N LYS A 100 -7.00 3.48 -25.75
CA LYS A 100 -8.37 3.97 -25.90
C LYS A 100 -8.54 5.46 -25.56
N LYS A 101 -7.77 5.97 -24.60
CA LYS A 101 -7.90 7.34 -24.07
C LYS A 101 -6.84 8.30 -24.59
N GLY A 102 -5.88 7.83 -25.39
CA GLY A 102 -4.76 8.63 -25.86
C GLY A 102 -3.82 9.08 -24.73
N TRP A 103 -3.61 8.21 -23.73
CA TRP A 103 -2.66 8.49 -22.65
C TRP A 103 -1.21 8.27 -23.09
N ASN A 104 -0.28 8.80 -22.30
CA ASN A 104 1.14 8.68 -22.58
C ASN A 104 1.62 7.23 -22.33
N LEU A 105 1.71 6.44 -23.40
CA LEU A 105 2.22 5.07 -23.37
C LEU A 105 3.67 4.98 -22.91
N ALA A 106 4.52 5.96 -23.25
CA ALA A 106 5.92 5.96 -22.84
C ALA A 106 6.06 6.06 -21.30
N PHE A 107 5.26 6.93 -20.67
CA PHE A 107 5.22 7.03 -19.21
C PHE A 107 4.77 5.71 -18.57
N LEU A 108 3.75 5.04 -19.11
CA LEU A 108 3.29 3.75 -18.56
C LEU A 108 4.32 2.64 -18.77
N ALA A 109 5.06 2.66 -19.87
CA ALA A 109 6.18 1.75 -20.12
C ALA A 109 7.31 1.96 -19.09
N GLU A 110 7.64 3.20 -18.75
CA GLU A 110 8.62 3.52 -17.69
C GLU A 110 8.16 3.02 -16.31
N VAL A 111 6.88 3.21 -15.98
CA VAL A 111 6.29 2.67 -14.74
C VAL A 111 6.38 1.14 -14.72
N LYS A 112 6.04 0.47 -15.82
CA LYS A 112 6.14 -1.00 -15.95
C LYS A 112 7.58 -1.48 -15.74
N LEU A 113 8.56 -0.84 -16.40
CA LEU A 113 9.97 -1.16 -16.22
C LEU A 113 10.43 -0.95 -14.79
N THR A 114 9.97 0.11 -14.14
CA THR A 114 10.25 0.37 -12.72
C THR A 114 9.75 -0.79 -11.87
N VAL A 115 8.52 -1.27 -12.08
CA VAL A 115 7.97 -2.39 -11.30
C VAL A 115 8.78 -3.67 -11.51
N ILE A 116 9.13 -3.99 -12.75
CA ILE A 116 9.93 -5.18 -13.09
C ILE A 116 11.33 -5.10 -12.46
N ASN A 117 12.01 -3.95 -12.56
CA ASN A 117 13.35 -3.76 -12.00
C ASN A 117 13.38 -3.85 -10.47
N HIS A 118 12.25 -3.57 -9.81
CA HIS A 118 12.10 -3.75 -8.36
C HIS A 118 11.54 -5.14 -7.99
N ASN A 119 11.55 -6.11 -8.91
CA ASN A 119 11.00 -7.45 -8.71
C ASN A 119 9.57 -7.42 -8.15
N TYR A 120 8.74 -6.49 -8.63
CA TYR A 120 7.35 -6.32 -8.23
C TYR A 120 7.16 -5.89 -6.75
N ILE A 121 8.23 -5.44 -6.07
CA ILE A 121 8.20 -4.96 -4.69
C ILE A 121 8.32 -3.44 -4.69
N ILE A 122 7.20 -2.74 -4.49
CA ILE A 122 7.14 -1.28 -4.58
C ILE A 122 7.00 -0.66 -3.21
N PHE A 123 8.07 -0.01 -2.75
CA PHE A 123 8.04 0.82 -1.57
C PHE A 123 7.47 2.20 -1.92
N THR A 124 6.41 2.56 -1.22
CA THR A 124 5.71 3.83 -1.40
C THR A 124 5.97 4.73 -0.19
N PRO A 125 6.34 6.01 -0.41
CA PRO A 125 6.33 7.01 0.65
C PRO A 125 4.99 7.07 1.37
N TYR A 126 5.03 6.87 2.68
CA TYR A 126 3.88 6.92 3.57
C TYR A 126 4.03 8.14 4.49
N ARG A 127 3.15 9.14 4.30
CA ARG A 127 3.26 10.50 4.89
C ARG A 127 4.43 11.33 4.37
N LYS A 128 4.44 12.60 4.77
CA LYS A 128 5.51 13.54 4.41
C LYS A 128 6.75 13.22 5.25
N PRO A 129 7.95 13.31 4.65
CA PRO A 129 9.18 13.16 5.40
C PRO A 129 9.34 14.30 6.42
N VAL A 130 10.01 14.03 7.54
CA VAL A 130 10.29 15.00 8.60
C VAL A 130 11.78 15.23 8.80
N ARG A 131 12.14 16.50 8.92
CA ARG A 131 13.54 16.94 9.00
C ARG A 131 13.98 17.08 10.45
N ASN A 132 15.19 16.62 10.72
CA ASN A 132 15.94 16.94 11.92
C ASN A 132 16.96 18.02 11.58
N GLU A 133 16.72 19.24 12.05
CA GLU A 133 17.59 20.39 11.74
C GLU A 133 18.94 20.33 12.43
N LYS A 134 19.05 19.62 13.56
CA LYS A 134 20.29 19.50 14.33
C LYS A 134 21.26 18.54 13.65
N ARG A 135 20.79 17.33 13.32
CA ARG A 135 21.61 16.29 12.67
C ARG A 135 21.70 16.40 11.16
N LYS A 136 20.92 17.31 10.55
CA LYS A 136 20.83 17.45 9.09
C LYS A 136 20.45 16.14 8.38
N ILE A 137 19.48 15.44 8.96
CA ILE A 137 18.90 14.19 8.43
C ILE A 137 17.39 14.29 8.25
N ILE A 138 16.85 13.44 7.40
CA ILE A 138 15.43 13.37 7.03
C ILE A 138 14.93 11.96 7.30
N ALA A 139 13.83 11.85 8.05
CA ALA A 139 13.14 10.59 8.28
C ALA A 139 11.92 10.48 7.37
N GLN A 140 11.81 9.38 6.63
CA GLN A 140 10.68 9.09 5.75
C GLN A 140 10.14 7.69 6.05
N LEU A 141 8.88 7.66 6.45
CA LEU A 141 8.15 6.41 6.56
C LEU A 141 7.79 5.92 5.15
N ILE A 142 8.09 4.66 4.87
CA ILE A 142 7.76 4.00 3.60
C ILE A 142 6.99 2.71 3.90
N VAL A 143 6.12 2.33 2.98
CA VAL A 143 5.31 1.11 3.08
C VAL A 143 5.45 0.30 1.80
N PHE A 144 5.66 -1.01 1.95
CA PHE A 144 5.43 -1.98 0.89
C PHE A 144 4.15 -2.73 1.19
N LEU A 145 3.21 -2.74 0.26
CA LEU A 145 1.96 -3.48 0.36
C LEU A 145 2.02 -4.66 -0.60
N ASP A 146 1.91 -5.85 -0.03
CA ASP A 146 1.91 -7.12 -0.74
C ASP A 146 0.58 -7.86 -0.54
N ILE A 147 0.43 -8.96 -1.26
CA ILE A 147 -0.63 -9.94 -1.04
C ILE A 147 -0.55 -10.43 0.42
N GLY A 148 -1.59 -10.11 1.19
CA GLY A 148 -1.77 -10.55 2.57
C GLY A 148 -0.91 -9.85 3.62
N VAL A 149 0.07 -9.01 3.25
CA VAL A 149 0.96 -8.34 4.22
C VAL A 149 1.43 -6.96 3.78
N GLY A 150 1.49 -6.01 4.71
CA GLY A 150 2.19 -4.74 4.57
C GLY A 150 3.45 -4.69 5.43
N TYR A 151 4.49 -4.04 4.94
CA TYR A 151 5.76 -3.82 5.65
C TYR A 151 6.08 -2.35 5.72
N PHE A 152 6.25 -1.83 6.93
CA PHE A 152 6.68 -0.48 7.17
C PHE A 152 8.17 -0.42 7.44
N LYS A 153 8.83 0.51 6.74
CA LYS A 153 10.23 0.86 6.98
C LYS A 153 10.37 2.33 7.25
N LEU A 154 11.35 2.68 8.08
CA LEU A 154 11.81 4.05 8.22
C LEU A 154 13.12 4.21 7.46
N ASN A 155 13.10 5.04 6.44
CA ASN A 155 14.31 5.45 5.73
C ASN A 155 14.83 6.76 6.31
N ILE A 156 16.12 6.79 6.59
CA ILE A 156 16.87 7.96 7.03
C ILE A 156 17.75 8.40 5.89
N TYR A 157 17.58 9.65 5.47
CA TYR A 157 18.36 10.30 4.43
C TYR A 157 19.17 11.45 5.01
N ASP A 158 20.23 11.85 4.33
CA ASP A 158 20.85 13.16 4.56
C ASP A 158 20.00 14.28 3.89
N TYR A 159 20.46 15.53 3.98
CA TYR A 159 19.79 16.66 3.32
C TYR A 159 19.96 16.69 1.79
N ASN A 160 20.88 15.91 1.25
CA ASN A 160 21.06 15.71 -0.19
C ASN A 160 20.18 14.59 -0.74
N MET A 161 19.33 13.97 0.10
CA MET A 161 18.47 12.83 -0.22
C MET A 161 19.23 11.53 -0.49
N GLU A 162 20.48 11.40 -0.02
CA GLU A 162 21.20 10.14 -0.03
C GLU A 162 20.73 9.27 1.14
N LEU A 163 20.42 7.99 0.85
CA LEU A 163 19.95 7.05 1.86
C LEU A 163 21.10 6.67 2.80
N ILE A 164 20.98 7.04 4.07
CA ILE A 164 21.93 6.67 5.14
C ILE A 164 21.56 5.30 5.71
N LYS A 165 20.27 5.08 6.01
CA LYS A 165 19.81 3.86 6.69
C LYS A 165 18.36 3.53 6.34
N SER A 166 18.05 2.23 6.25
CA SER A 166 16.69 1.70 6.09
C SER A 166 16.39 0.76 7.24
N ILE A 167 15.27 0.97 7.91
CA ILE A 167 14.93 0.28 9.17
C ILE A 167 13.59 -0.40 9.01
N ASP A 168 13.57 -1.73 9.06
CA ASP A 168 12.32 -2.49 9.08
C ASP A 168 11.78 -2.45 10.52
N PHE A 169 10.63 -1.82 10.73
CA PHE A 169 10.14 -1.63 12.10
C PHE A 169 8.76 -2.24 12.35
N TYR A 170 7.95 -2.52 11.33
CA TYR A 170 6.65 -3.15 11.56
C TYR A 170 6.06 -3.93 10.37
N LYS A 171 5.38 -5.03 10.67
CA LYS A 171 4.66 -5.89 9.72
C LYS A 171 3.17 -5.85 10.07
N VAL A 172 2.32 -5.60 9.08
CA VAL A 172 0.87 -5.41 9.25
C VAL A 172 0.07 -6.15 8.20
N HIS A 173 -1.25 -6.13 8.35
CA HIS A 173 -2.17 -6.43 7.26
C HIS A 173 -2.14 -5.31 6.19
N PRO A 174 -2.28 -5.62 4.90
CA PRO A 174 -1.97 -4.69 3.81
C PRO A 174 -3.09 -3.68 3.49
N HIS A 175 -4.18 -3.66 4.25
CA HIS A 175 -5.36 -2.85 3.92
C HIS A 175 -5.25 -1.38 4.38
N PRO A 176 -5.56 -0.38 3.52
CA PRO A 176 -5.47 1.07 3.80
C PRO A 176 -5.96 1.59 5.12
N ILE A 177 -7.19 1.21 5.43
CA ILE A 177 -7.91 1.73 6.59
C ILE A 177 -7.12 1.58 7.89
N ILE A 178 -6.27 0.56 7.98
CA ILE A 178 -5.49 0.25 9.17
C ILE A 178 -4.40 1.30 9.38
N TYR A 179 -3.61 1.58 8.36
CA TYR A 179 -2.49 2.50 8.52
C TYR A 179 -2.94 3.96 8.59
N ASP A 180 -4.08 4.29 7.98
CA ASP A 180 -4.64 5.63 8.04
C ASP A 180 -5.09 6.06 9.44
N TRP A 181 -5.32 5.12 10.35
CA TRP A 181 -5.67 5.39 11.75
C TRP A 181 -4.46 5.40 12.67
N PHE A 182 -3.51 4.48 12.46
CA PHE A 182 -2.44 4.25 13.42
C PHE A 182 -1.12 4.95 13.05
N PHE A 183 -0.71 5.04 11.78
CA PHE A 183 0.61 5.58 11.42
C PHE A 183 0.54 7.01 10.87
N THR A 184 -0.12 7.90 11.59
CA THR A 184 -0.53 9.20 11.02
C THR A 184 0.49 10.31 11.21
N LYS A 185 1.21 10.29 12.35
CA LYS A 185 2.20 11.30 12.71
C LYS A 185 3.59 10.68 12.79
N ILE A 186 4.54 11.36 12.16
CA ILE A 186 5.97 11.11 12.34
C ILE A 186 6.61 12.44 12.77
N LEU A 187 7.44 12.44 13.80
CA LEU A 187 8.11 13.65 14.26
C LEU A 187 9.44 13.36 14.97
N TRP A 188 10.32 14.35 14.99
CA TRP A 188 11.51 14.34 15.83
C TRP A 188 11.16 14.92 17.20
N VAL A 189 11.25 14.11 18.24
CA VAL A 189 11.03 14.58 19.63
C VAL A 189 12.33 14.96 20.31
N GLU A 190 13.42 14.30 19.91
CA GLU A 190 14.77 14.59 20.36
C GLU A 190 15.74 14.46 19.18
N GLU A 191 17.02 14.74 19.43
CA GLU A 191 18.05 14.71 18.40
C GLU A 191 18.24 13.32 17.78
N ASN A 192 18.10 12.25 18.58
CA ASN A 192 18.23 10.86 18.14
C ASN A 192 16.90 10.10 18.13
N ILE A 193 15.80 10.71 18.57
CA ILE A 193 14.52 10.00 18.70
C ILE A 193 13.53 10.50 17.67
N CYS A 194 13.24 9.63 16.71
CA CYS A 194 12.12 9.77 15.78
C CYS A 194 10.93 8.98 16.32
N ARG A 195 9.76 9.60 16.35
CA ARG A 195 8.54 9.04 16.91
C ARG A 195 7.49 8.84 15.84
N VAL A 196 6.82 7.69 15.89
CA VAL A 196 5.58 7.41 15.15
C VAL A 196 4.42 7.39 16.14
N ALA A 197 3.38 8.16 15.84
CA ALA A 197 2.20 8.33 16.66
C ALA A 197 0.91 8.29 15.83
N ASP A 198 -0.21 8.05 16.50
CA ASP A 198 -1.54 8.08 15.89
C ASP A 198 -2.15 9.49 15.81
N LEU A 199 -3.42 9.58 15.40
CA LEU A 199 -4.11 10.87 15.24
C LEU A 199 -4.30 11.62 16.57
N ASP A 200 -4.35 10.90 17.69
CA ASP A 200 -4.58 11.44 19.03
C ASP A 200 -3.28 11.68 19.81
N ASP A 201 -2.13 11.66 19.11
CA ASP A 201 -0.78 11.82 19.67
C ASP A 201 -0.35 10.68 20.61
N GLU A 202 -1.01 9.51 20.55
CA GLU A 202 -0.53 8.33 21.25
C GLU A 202 0.74 7.79 20.58
N ILE A 203 1.77 7.60 21.41
CA ILE A 203 3.08 7.13 20.97
C ILE A 203 2.96 5.64 20.63
N LEU A 204 3.25 5.29 19.38
CA LEU A 204 3.27 3.88 18.96
C LEU A 204 4.70 3.34 18.98
N PHE A 205 5.62 4.09 18.38
CA PHE A 205 7.02 3.70 18.28
C PHE A 205 7.94 4.87 18.59
N ASP A 206 8.92 4.61 19.45
CA ASP A 206 10.11 5.43 19.58
C ASP A 206 11.26 4.72 18.87
N ILE A 207 11.81 5.37 17.84
CA ILE A 207 12.91 4.86 17.03
C ILE A 207 14.13 5.68 17.41
N ASN A 208 14.99 5.08 18.25
CA ASN A 208 16.27 5.68 18.60
C ASN A 208 17.28 5.38 17.49
N ILE A 209 17.84 6.45 16.93
CA ILE A 209 18.79 6.44 15.82
C ILE A 209 20.12 6.94 16.38
N ASP A 210 20.91 6.02 16.92
CA ASP A 210 22.29 6.29 17.27
C ASP A 210 23.19 5.97 16.07
N ASP A 211 24.40 6.54 16.03
CA ASP A 211 25.33 6.39 14.90
C ASP A 211 25.66 4.90 14.61
N GLU A 212 25.67 4.06 15.66
CA GLU A 212 26.01 2.64 15.55
C GLU A 212 24.81 1.69 15.67
N THR A 213 23.77 2.05 16.42
CA THR A 213 22.64 1.15 16.72
C THR A 213 21.29 1.80 16.45
N ILE A 214 20.30 0.99 16.11
CA ILE A 214 18.91 1.45 16.01
C ILE A 214 18.05 0.55 16.86
N ASN A 215 17.40 1.17 17.83
CA ASN A 215 16.50 0.50 18.74
C ASN A 215 15.10 1.04 18.53
N THR A 216 14.20 0.14 18.13
CA THR A 216 12.77 0.46 18.04
C THR A 216 12.11 -0.01 19.32
N HIS A 217 11.50 0.91 20.05
CA HIS A 217 10.73 0.63 21.24
C HIS A 217 9.24 0.81 20.93
N PHE A 218 8.46 -0.24 21.21
CA PHE A 218 7.00 -0.18 21.13
C PHE A 218 6.46 0.34 22.47
N VAL A 219 5.86 1.53 22.48
CA VAL A 219 5.52 2.25 23.73
C VAL A 219 4.09 2.82 23.78
N PRO A 220 3.03 2.05 23.42
CA PRO A 220 1.66 2.53 23.63
C PRO A 220 1.37 2.63 25.13
N LYS A 221 0.69 3.70 25.56
CA LYS A 221 0.48 4.03 26.98
C LYS A 221 -1.01 4.19 27.37
N GLY A 222 -1.95 4.28 26.42
CA GLY A 222 -3.31 4.80 26.65
C GLY A 222 -4.47 3.92 26.20
N ARG A 223 -5.65 4.55 26.03
CA ARG A 223 -6.94 3.96 25.58
C ARG A 223 -6.84 3.19 24.26
N SER A 224 -5.82 3.50 23.46
CA SER A 224 -5.57 2.80 22.20
C SER A 224 -4.95 1.44 22.43
N LEU A 225 -4.46 1.05 23.61
CA LEU A 225 -3.93 -0.31 23.82
C LEU A 225 -4.96 -1.40 23.51
N ASP A 226 -6.22 -1.31 23.94
CA ASP A 226 -7.17 -2.39 23.65
C ASP A 226 -7.66 -2.38 22.19
N ILE A 227 -7.84 -1.20 21.59
CA ILE A 227 -8.26 -1.06 20.18
C ILE A 227 -7.11 -1.36 19.24
N LEU A 228 -5.91 -0.84 19.50
CA LEU A 228 -4.67 -1.13 18.79
C LEU A 228 -4.25 -2.57 19.04
N HIS A 229 -4.34 -3.15 20.23
CA HIS A 229 -3.99 -4.55 20.48
C HIS A 229 -5.04 -5.49 19.85
N SER A 230 -6.34 -5.16 19.90
CA SER A 230 -7.38 -5.92 19.18
C SER A 230 -7.26 -5.76 17.67
N ALA A 231 -6.91 -4.57 17.18
CA ALA A 231 -6.59 -4.34 15.77
C ALA A 231 -5.32 -5.13 15.41
N ILE A 232 -4.20 -4.91 16.08
CA ILE A 232 -2.94 -5.64 15.88
C ILE A 232 -3.16 -7.17 15.94
N LEU A 233 -3.95 -7.70 16.89
CA LEU A 233 -4.29 -9.13 16.96
C LEU A 233 -5.19 -9.58 15.82
N ALA A 234 -6.23 -8.81 15.48
CA ALA A 234 -7.07 -9.05 14.30
C ALA A 234 -6.32 -8.90 12.97
N LEU A 235 -5.14 -8.30 13.00
CA LEU A 235 -4.34 -7.94 11.84
C LEU A 235 -3.00 -8.67 11.83
N LYS A 236 -2.79 -9.60 12.78
CA LYS A 236 -1.75 -10.62 12.66
C LYS A 236 -2.07 -11.47 11.44
N TYR A 237 -1.07 -11.63 10.58
CA TYR A 237 -1.16 -12.40 9.34
C TYR A 237 -1.72 -13.82 9.56
N ASP A 238 -1.50 -14.36 10.76
CA ASP A 238 -1.78 -15.75 11.12
C ASP A 238 -3.23 -16.00 11.57
N THR A 239 -4.10 -14.98 11.61
CA THR A 239 -5.50 -15.09 12.07
C THR A 239 -6.46 -15.42 10.90
N PRO A 240 -7.43 -16.34 11.03
CA PRO A 240 -8.41 -16.65 9.96
C PRO A 240 -9.30 -15.46 9.55
N TRP A 241 -9.66 -15.35 8.27
CA TRP A 241 -10.38 -14.18 7.71
C TRP A 241 -11.73 -13.88 8.38
N GLU A 242 -12.50 -14.91 8.73
CA GLU A 242 -13.81 -14.76 9.37
C GLU A 242 -13.71 -14.06 10.74
N ASP A 243 -12.68 -14.42 11.51
CA ASP A 243 -12.37 -13.77 12.78
C ASP A 243 -11.93 -12.32 12.58
N ARG A 244 -11.14 -12.04 11.52
CA ARG A 244 -10.68 -10.69 11.17
C ARG A 244 -11.83 -9.74 10.84
N GLN A 245 -12.82 -10.20 10.08
CA GLN A 245 -14.00 -9.39 9.74
C GLN A 245 -14.78 -8.94 10.97
N LYS A 246 -14.86 -9.80 11.99
CA LYS A 246 -15.54 -9.50 13.25
C LYS A 246 -14.88 -8.32 13.97
N TYR A 247 -13.55 -8.31 14.03
CA TYR A 247 -12.79 -7.22 14.64
C TYR A 247 -12.85 -5.92 13.83
N ILE A 248 -12.72 -5.98 12.49
CA ILE A 248 -12.84 -4.79 11.62
C ILE A 248 -14.21 -4.12 11.77
N ARG A 249 -15.30 -4.92 11.83
CA ARG A 249 -16.65 -4.38 12.04
C ARG A 249 -16.84 -3.75 13.41
N GLN A 250 -16.27 -4.36 14.47
CA GLN A 250 -16.30 -3.80 15.82
C GLN A 250 -15.56 -2.46 15.89
N MET A 251 -14.44 -2.32 15.18
CA MET A 251 -13.69 -1.06 15.10
C MET A 251 -14.49 0.06 14.40
N ILE A 252 -15.23 -0.26 13.33
CA ILE A 252 -16.04 0.70 12.56
C ILE A 252 -17.32 1.11 13.31
N GLN A 253 -17.90 0.22 14.13
CA GLN A 253 -19.15 0.48 14.86
C GLN A 253 -18.94 1.15 16.23
N GLY A 254 -17.70 1.15 16.75
CA GLY A 254 -17.34 1.79 18.02
C GLY A 254 -16.71 3.18 17.89
N SER A 255 -16.58 3.70 16.66
CA SER A 255 -16.15 5.07 16.33
C SER A 255 -17.35 5.97 16.03
#